data_AF-A0A534ZKY4-F1
#
_entry.id   AF-A0A534ZKY4-F1
#
_cell.length_a   1.000
_cell.length_b   1.000
_cell.length_c   1.000
_cell.angle_alpha   90.00
_cell.angle_beta   90.00
_cell.angle_gamma   90.00
#
_symmetry.space_group_name_H-M   'P 1'
#
loop_
_entity.id
_entity.type
_entity.pdbx_description
1 polymer ?
#
loop_
_entity_poly.entity_id
_entity_poly.type
_entity_poly.pdbx_seq_one_letter_code
_entity_poly.pdbx_strand_id
1 'polypeptide(L)'
;PTLSPEEIADLVKNDHPASFGEALEEYRRSMAAARRFVIDHDLATMPADDTLVVIETPSYLRHLIPFAAYYDPPRFDPRPTGTYIVTPPATPGMMREHSYASISNTSVHEAYPGHHLQLAAARTNPSLVRLILFSAAEFTEGWAFYCERTMKELGFDDTPKHRYIQHIDAIWRATRIVLDVKLHRGEIDFEDAIEYLIAQTGFERPAALAEVKRYTSTPSYQLSYLFGRHLIDRLKADVERAQGPAFSMKSFHDTLIYGGSMPVSYAKRLFAGLDS
;
A
#
# COMPACT_ATOMS: atom_id res chain seq x y z
N PRO A 1 -12.77 15.62 -22.80
CA PRO A 1 -12.79 14.14 -22.66
C PRO A 1 -14.13 13.58 -23.16
N THR A 2 -14.11 12.56 -24.04
CA THR A 2 -15.30 12.03 -24.71
C THR A 2 -15.90 10.78 -24.07
N LEU A 3 -15.23 10.20 -23.06
CA LEU A 3 -15.70 9.02 -22.33
C LEU A 3 -16.16 9.39 -20.92
N SER A 4 -17.19 8.70 -20.41
CA SER A 4 -17.66 8.77 -19.03
C SER A 4 -16.67 8.11 -18.06
N PRO A 5 -16.73 8.40 -16.75
CA PRO A 5 -15.91 7.71 -15.74
C PRO A 5 -16.07 6.18 -15.74
N GLU A 6 -17.27 5.68 -16.03
CA GLU A 6 -17.59 4.25 -16.11
C GLU A 6 -16.93 3.61 -17.34
N GLU A 7 -17.01 4.28 -18.50
CA GLU A 7 -16.36 3.82 -19.73
C GLU A 7 -14.83 3.77 -19.58
N ILE A 8 -14.24 4.73 -18.84
CA ILE A 8 -12.82 4.71 -18.50
C ILE A 8 -12.51 3.56 -17.54
N ALA A 9 -13.36 3.31 -16.54
CA ALA A 9 -13.20 2.20 -15.61
C ALA A 9 -13.14 0.86 -16.35
N ASP A 10 -14.10 0.61 -17.25
CA ASP A 10 -14.14 -0.59 -18.07
C ASP A 10 -12.93 -0.67 -19.01
N LEU A 11 -12.51 0.43 -19.63
CA LEU A 11 -11.33 0.45 -20.50
C LEU A 11 -10.04 0.05 -19.74
N VAL A 12 -9.87 0.52 -18.51
CA VAL A 12 -8.70 0.19 -17.69
C VAL A 12 -8.82 -1.24 -17.16
N LYS A 13 -10.00 -1.62 -16.62
CA LYS A 13 -10.21 -2.95 -16.05
C LYS A 13 -10.14 -4.06 -17.08
N ASN A 14 -10.55 -3.82 -18.34
CA ASN A 14 -10.44 -4.79 -19.44
C ASN A 14 -9.00 -4.96 -19.98
N ASP A 15 -8.06 -4.11 -19.56
CA ASP A 15 -6.63 -4.26 -19.86
C ASP A 15 -5.96 -5.13 -18.79
N HIS A 16 -6.19 -6.44 -18.89
CA HIS A 16 -5.76 -7.42 -17.90
C HIS A 16 -5.16 -8.69 -18.57
N PRO A 17 -4.35 -9.47 -17.84
CA PRO A 17 -3.84 -10.77 -18.31
C PRO A 17 -4.97 -11.75 -18.70
N ALA A 18 -4.73 -12.64 -19.66
CA ALA A 18 -5.79 -13.53 -20.16
C ALA A 18 -6.09 -14.70 -19.21
N SER A 19 -5.13 -15.05 -18.34
CA SER A 19 -5.27 -16.13 -17.36
C SER A 19 -4.68 -15.74 -16.01
N PHE A 20 -5.07 -16.46 -14.96
CA PHE A 20 -4.51 -16.25 -13.63
C PHE A 20 -3.00 -16.57 -13.58
N GLY A 21 -2.53 -17.56 -14.33
CA GLY A 21 -1.10 -17.86 -14.42
C GLY A 21 -0.30 -16.69 -14.99
N GLU A 22 -0.81 -16.05 -16.04
CA GLU A 22 -0.22 -14.82 -16.59
C GLU A 22 -0.28 -13.65 -15.60
N ALA A 23 -1.38 -13.50 -14.86
CA ALA A 23 -1.48 -12.47 -13.82
C ALA A 23 -0.44 -12.68 -12.71
N LEU A 24 -0.22 -13.91 -12.27
CA LEU A 24 0.77 -14.23 -11.24
C LEU A 24 2.19 -13.92 -11.72
N GLU A 25 2.51 -14.21 -12.98
CA GLU A 25 3.79 -13.80 -13.59
C GLU A 25 3.90 -12.28 -13.73
N GLU A 26 2.80 -11.58 -14.01
CA GLU A 26 2.80 -10.12 -14.09
C GLU A 26 3.03 -9.48 -12.71
N TYR A 27 2.46 -10.00 -11.62
CA TYR A 27 2.80 -9.55 -10.27
C TYR A 27 4.30 -9.73 -9.99
N ARG A 28 4.88 -10.89 -10.32
CA ARG A 28 6.32 -11.13 -10.16
C ARG A 28 7.16 -10.12 -10.94
N ARG A 29 6.79 -9.88 -12.20
CA ARG A 29 7.47 -8.93 -13.09
C ARG A 29 7.36 -7.50 -12.57
N SER A 30 6.17 -7.07 -12.20
CA SER A 30 5.89 -5.71 -11.75
C SER A 30 6.59 -5.41 -10.42
N MET A 31 6.57 -6.34 -9.45
CA MET A 31 7.32 -6.20 -8.20
C MET A 31 8.84 -6.15 -8.43
N ALA A 32 9.36 -6.97 -9.35
CA ALA A 32 10.78 -6.92 -9.72
C ALA A 32 11.15 -5.60 -10.42
N ALA A 33 10.27 -5.07 -11.28
CA ALA A 33 10.45 -3.78 -11.94
C ALA A 33 10.43 -2.62 -10.93
N ALA A 34 9.50 -2.64 -9.98
CA ALA A 34 9.43 -1.64 -8.90
C ALA A 34 10.71 -1.67 -8.05
N ARG A 35 11.20 -2.87 -7.69
CA ARG A 35 12.49 -3.03 -7.00
C ARG A 35 13.66 -2.45 -7.79
N ARG A 36 13.73 -2.76 -9.08
CA ARG A 36 14.77 -2.24 -9.97
C ARG A 36 14.74 -0.71 -10.01
N PHE A 37 13.54 -0.14 -10.17
CA PHE A 37 13.36 1.31 -10.20
C PHE A 37 13.85 1.99 -8.93
N VAL A 38 13.54 1.43 -7.75
CA VAL A 38 14.00 1.93 -6.45
C VAL A 38 15.53 1.94 -6.35
N ILE A 39 16.20 0.91 -6.87
CA ILE A 39 17.66 0.81 -6.89
C ILE A 39 18.27 1.81 -7.88
N ASP A 40 17.75 1.85 -9.11
CA ASP A 40 18.32 2.65 -10.20
C ASP A 40 18.15 4.17 -9.95
N HIS A 41 17.12 4.58 -9.21
CA HIS A 41 16.89 5.97 -8.80
C HIS A 41 17.39 6.30 -7.39
N ASP A 42 18.12 5.37 -6.76
CA ASP A 42 18.69 5.52 -5.43
C ASP A 42 17.68 5.95 -4.36
N LEU A 43 16.47 5.37 -4.36
CA LEU A 43 15.38 5.83 -3.49
C LEU A 43 15.46 5.27 -2.08
N ALA A 44 16.03 4.09 -1.88
CA ALA A 44 16.19 3.45 -0.57
C ALA A 44 17.27 2.37 -0.62
N THR A 45 17.79 1.97 0.54
CA THR A 45 18.76 0.88 0.67
C THR A 45 18.06 -0.45 0.87
N MET A 46 18.32 -1.42 -0.01
CA MET A 46 17.80 -2.77 0.15
C MET A 46 18.52 -3.50 1.30
N PRO A 47 17.80 -4.21 2.18
CA PRO A 47 18.42 -5.12 3.14
C PRO A 47 19.24 -6.20 2.44
N ALA A 48 20.30 -6.69 3.09
CA ALA A 48 21.15 -7.75 2.51
C ALA A 48 20.38 -9.05 2.24
N ASP A 49 19.42 -9.39 3.10
CA ASP A 49 18.59 -10.60 3.01
C ASP A 49 17.20 -10.32 2.40
N ASP A 50 17.10 -9.34 1.50
CA ASP A 50 15.85 -8.95 0.82
C ASP A 50 15.33 -10.06 -0.10
N THR A 51 14.32 -10.81 0.39
CA THR A 51 13.72 -11.94 -0.32
C THR A 51 12.20 -11.85 -0.29
N LEU A 52 11.60 -11.70 -1.47
CA LEU A 52 10.15 -11.74 -1.67
C LEU A 52 9.77 -12.86 -2.62
N VAL A 53 8.78 -13.67 -2.24
CA VAL A 53 8.17 -14.66 -3.14
C VAL A 53 6.72 -14.30 -3.39
N VAL A 54 6.31 -14.40 -4.65
CA VAL A 54 4.92 -14.23 -5.08
C VAL A 54 4.38 -15.61 -5.44
N ILE A 55 3.34 -16.04 -4.73
CA ILE A 55 2.75 -17.38 -4.91
C ILE A 55 1.24 -17.29 -5.05
N GLU A 56 0.64 -18.32 -5.62
CA GLU A 56 -0.81 -18.50 -5.58
C GLU A 56 -1.25 -18.77 -4.14
N THR A 57 -2.36 -18.16 -3.72
CA THR A 57 -2.98 -18.44 -2.42
C THR A 57 -3.27 -19.93 -2.28
N PRO A 58 -2.70 -20.60 -1.26
CA PRO A 58 -2.98 -22.00 -0.98
C PRO A 58 -4.49 -22.25 -0.87
N SER A 59 -4.97 -23.37 -1.40
CA SER A 59 -6.41 -23.66 -1.52
C SER A 59 -7.17 -23.52 -0.21
N TYR A 60 -6.57 -23.94 0.91
CA TYR A 60 -7.16 -23.85 2.25
C TYR A 60 -7.24 -22.42 2.81
N LEU A 61 -6.60 -21.42 2.19
CA LEU A 61 -6.67 -20.01 2.60
C LEU A 61 -7.59 -19.15 1.72
N ARG A 62 -8.01 -19.64 0.53
CA ARG A 62 -8.74 -18.82 -0.45
C ARG A 62 -10.06 -18.25 0.05
N HIS A 63 -10.72 -18.94 0.98
CA HIS A 63 -11.98 -18.47 1.58
C HIS A 63 -11.75 -17.37 2.63
N LEU A 64 -10.53 -17.25 3.17
CA LEU A 64 -10.14 -16.21 4.12
C LEU A 64 -9.54 -15.00 3.41
N ILE A 65 -8.82 -15.22 2.29
CA ILE A 65 -8.11 -14.20 1.52
C ILE A 65 -8.74 -14.11 0.13
N PRO A 66 -9.73 -13.23 -0.10
CA PRO A 66 -10.50 -13.21 -1.34
C PRO A 66 -9.75 -12.62 -2.55
N PHE A 67 -8.66 -11.87 -2.32
CA PHE A 67 -7.92 -11.20 -3.40
C PHE A 67 -6.41 -11.41 -3.31
N ALA A 68 -5.75 -10.84 -2.31
CA ALA A 68 -4.32 -11.00 -2.08
C ALA A 68 -3.98 -10.64 -0.64
N ALA A 69 -2.81 -11.07 -0.16
CA ALA A 69 -2.28 -10.65 1.12
C ALA A 69 -0.74 -10.68 1.10
N TYR A 70 -0.15 -9.73 1.81
CA TYR A 70 1.28 -9.71 2.10
C TYR A 70 1.55 -10.25 3.51
N TYR A 71 2.61 -11.05 3.63
CA TYR A 71 3.17 -11.53 4.90
C TYR A 71 4.61 -11.09 5.03
N ASP A 72 4.93 -10.44 6.15
CA ASP A 72 6.26 -9.93 6.43
C ASP A 72 7.28 -11.06 6.64
N PRO A 73 8.56 -10.83 6.25
CA PRO A 73 9.62 -11.77 6.54
C PRO A 73 9.71 -12.05 8.05
N PRO A 74 9.68 -13.33 8.48
CA PRO A 74 9.72 -13.64 9.90
C PRO A 74 10.99 -13.11 10.57
N ARG A 75 10.82 -12.50 11.74
CA ARG A 75 11.87 -11.68 12.37
C ARG A 75 13.11 -12.46 12.78
N PHE A 76 12.93 -13.70 13.20
CA PHE A 76 13.98 -14.56 13.75
C PHE A 76 14.35 -15.74 12.84
N ASP A 77 13.81 -15.80 11.62
CA ASP A 77 14.19 -16.84 10.66
C ASP A 77 15.61 -16.56 10.13
N PRO A 78 16.52 -17.55 10.11
CA PRO A 78 17.83 -17.44 9.47
C PRO A 78 17.78 -17.06 7.98
N ARG A 79 16.68 -17.39 7.28
CA ARG A 79 16.46 -17.03 5.86
C ARG A 79 15.10 -16.35 5.72
N PRO A 80 14.98 -15.10 6.18
CA PRO A 80 13.72 -14.36 6.16
C PRO A 80 13.18 -14.26 4.73
N THR A 81 11.93 -14.65 4.51
CA THR A 81 11.27 -14.52 3.21
C THR A 81 9.92 -13.88 3.39
N GLY A 82 9.71 -12.70 2.79
CA GLY A 82 8.39 -12.11 2.67
C GLY A 82 7.59 -12.86 1.61
N THR A 83 6.29 -13.01 1.84
CA THR A 83 5.41 -13.78 0.94
C THR A 83 4.24 -12.91 0.53
N TYR A 84 4.08 -12.70 -0.78
CA TYR A 84 2.87 -12.12 -1.34
C TYR A 84 2.03 -13.24 -1.96
N ILE A 85 0.83 -13.44 -1.44
CA ILE A 85 -0.11 -14.42 -1.98
C ILE A 85 -1.16 -13.73 -2.83
N VAL A 86 -1.44 -14.29 -4.00
CA VAL A 86 -2.50 -13.81 -4.90
C VAL A 86 -3.54 -14.91 -5.06
N THR A 87 -4.79 -14.60 -4.81
CA THR A 87 -5.91 -15.55 -4.87
C THR A 87 -6.45 -15.63 -6.30
N PRO A 88 -6.57 -16.84 -6.87
CA PRO A 88 -7.21 -17.00 -8.18
C PRO A 88 -8.64 -16.47 -8.16
N PRO A 89 -9.10 -15.83 -9.24
CA PRO A 89 -10.47 -15.35 -9.32
C PRO A 89 -11.47 -16.51 -9.26
N ALA A 90 -12.59 -16.30 -8.59
CA ALA A 90 -13.64 -17.31 -8.49
C ALA A 90 -14.39 -17.53 -9.82
N THR A 91 -14.43 -16.51 -10.68
CA THR A 91 -15.06 -16.57 -12.01
C THR A 91 -14.19 -15.87 -13.04
N PRO A 92 -14.27 -16.24 -14.34
CA PRO A 92 -13.48 -15.58 -15.39
C PRO A 92 -13.67 -14.07 -15.45
N GLY A 93 -14.89 -13.57 -15.16
CA GLY A 93 -15.20 -12.14 -15.17
C GLY A 93 -14.43 -11.33 -14.13
N MET A 94 -13.96 -11.94 -13.04
CA MET A 94 -13.18 -11.27 -12.00
C MET A 94 -11.70 -11.06 -12.37
N MET A 95 -11.23 -11.61 -13.50
CA MET A 95 -9.86 -11.35 -13.99
C MET A 95 -9.58 -9.85 -14.20
N ARG A 96 -10.62 -9.06 -14.48
CA ARG A 96 -10.54 -7.60 -14.64
C ARG A 96 -10.07 -6.86 -13.38
N GLU A 97 -10.22 -7.45 -12.20
CA GLU A 97 -9.66 -6.89 -10.96
C GLU A 97 -8.12 -7.02 -10.91
N HIS A 98 -7.54 -7.88 -11.75
CA HIS A 98 -6.09 -7.99 -11.96
C HIS A 98 -5.63 -7.22 -13.22
N SER A 99 -6.20 -6.05 -13.50
CA SER A 99 -5.71 -5.18 -14.58
C SER A 99 -4.24 -4.82 -14.41
N TYR A 100 -3.50 -4.63 -15.50
CA TYR A 100 -2.06 -4.29 -15.44
C TYR A 100 -1.80 -3.05 -14.59
N ALA A 101 -2.68 -2.05 -14.68
CA ALA A 101 -2.59 -0.83 -13.90
C ALA A 101 -2.79 -1.06 -12.39
N SER A 102 -3.71 -1.96 -12.02
CA SER A 102 -3.90 -2.37 -10.63
C SER A 102 -2.73 -3.19 -10.10
N ILE A 103 -2.25 -4.17 -10.87
CA ILE A 103 -1.07 -4.96 -10.52
C ILE A 103 0.14 -4.05 -10.27
N SER A 104 0.38 -3.05 -11.12
CA SER A 104 1.47 -2.08 -10.95
C SER A 104 1.34 -1.27 -9.66
N ASN A 105 0.17 -0.70 -9.36
CA ASN A 105 -0.02 0.08 -8.14
C ASN A 105 0.10 -0.79 -6.88
N THR A 106 -0.51 -1.98 -6.88
CA THR A 106 -0.42 -2.94 -5.77
C THR A 106 1.00 -3.47 -5.58
N SER A 107 1.77 -3.66 -6.66
CA SER A 107 3.17 -4.07 -6.56
C SER A 107 4.02 -3.03 -5.85
N VAL A 108 3.72 -1.74 -6.06
CA VAL A 108 4.37 -0.65 -5.30
C VAL A 108 3.96 -0.68 -3.83
N HIS A 109 2.65 -0.83 -3.56
CA HIS A 109 2.09 -0.84 -2.21
C HIS A 109 2.61 -1.99 -1.35
N GLU A 110 2.54 -3.21 -1.88
CA GLU A 110 2.81 -4.44 -1.12
C GLU A 110 4.30 -4.82 -1.14
N ALA A 111 5.01 -4.49 -2.22
CA ALA A 111 6.42 -4.86 -2.38
C ALA A 111 7.36 -3.66 -2.23
N TYR A 112 7.71 -3.01 -3.35
CA TYR A 112 8.80 -2.03 -3.39
C TYR A 112 8.33 -0.68 -3.91
N PRO A 113 8.66 0.44 -3.24
CA PRO A 113 9.30 0.55 -1.93
C PRO A 113 8.34 0.39 -0.74
N GLY A 114 7.11 -0.12 -0.93
CA GLY A 114 6.07 -0.23 0.08
C GLY A 114 6.33 -1.26 1.20
N HIS A 115 5.32 -2.08 1.53
CA HIS A 115 5.32 -2.92 2.73
C HIS A 115 6.53 -3.86 2.80
N HIS A 116 6.88 -4.55 1.71
CA HIS A 116 7.97 -5.50 1.76
C HIS A 116 9.29 -4.86 2.16
N LEU A 117 9.67 -3.78 1.46
CA LEU A 117 10.90 -3.09 1.78
C LEU A 117 10.88 -2.52 3.20
N GLN A 118 9.76 -1.90 3.59
CA GLN A 118 9.60 -1.29 4.91
C GLN A 118 9.78 -2.30 6.04
N LEU A 119 9.11 -3.45 5.94
CA LEU A 119 9.11 -4.46 7.00
C LEU A 119 10.39 -5.31 6.97
N ALA A 120 10.96 -5.57 5.79
CA ALA A 120 12.27 -6.19 5.66
C ALA A 120 13.39 -5.33 6.28
N ALA A 121 13.35 -4.01 6.09
CA ALA A 121 14.29 -3.08 6.72
C ALA A 121 14.06 -2.96 8.24
N ALA A 122 12.80 -2.84 8.68
CA ALA A 122 12.47 -2.78 10.10
C ALA A 122 12.92 -4.04 10.87
N ARG A 123 12.95 -5.20 10.19
CA ARG A 123 13.46 -6.46 10.75
C ARG A 123 14.92 -6.39 11.20
N THR A 124 15.74 -5.59 10.53
CA THR A 124 17.18 -5.49 10.85
C THR A 124 17.46 -4.53 12.01
N ASN A 125 16.42 -3.98 12.64
CA ASN A 125 16.59 -3.04 13.75
C ASN A 125 17.16 -3.76 14.99
N PRO A 126 18.24 -3.24 15.61
CA PRO A 126 18.86 -3.88 16.76
C PRO A 126 18.02 -3.80 18.05
N SER A 127 17.04 -2.89 18.11
CA SER A 127 16.16 -2.75 19.27
C SER A 127 15.05 -3.79 19.22
N LEU A 128 15.08 -4.77 20.14
CA LEU A 128 14.01 -5.75 20.30
C LEU A 128 12.65 -5.08 20.54
N VAL A 129 12.62 -3.93 21.20
CA VAL A 129 11.40 -3.16 21.45
C VAL A 129 10.80 -2.65 20.12
N ARG A 130 11.63 -2.05 19.26
CA ARG A 130 11.16 -1.59 17.93
C ARG A 130 10.86 -2.75 16.98
N LEU A 131 11.56 -3.87 17.15
CA LEU A 131 11.36 -5.08 16.37
C LEU A 131 10.08 -5.83 16.76
N ILE A 132 9.68 -5.88 18.03
CA ILE A 132 8.59 -6.76 18.49
C ILE A 132 7.35 -5.99 18.92
N LEU A 133 7.51 -4.86 19.61
CA LEU A 133 6.43 -4.22 20.34
C LEU A 133 5.77 -3.05 19.60
N PHE A 134 6.48 -2.44 18.63
CA PHE A 134 5.96 -1.30 17.90
C PHE A 134 5.51 -1.68 16.49
N SER A 135 4.23 -1.46 16.23
CA SER A 135 3.63 -1.53 14.90
C SER A 135 2.60 -0.41 14.76
N ALA A 136 3.06 0.75 14.34
CA ALA A 136 2.22 1.90 14.04
C ALA A 136 1.52 1.68 12.69
N ALA A 137 0.21 1.46 12.72
CA ALA A 137 -0.60 1.24 11.51
C ALA A 137 -0.56 2.47 10.59
N GLU A 138 -0.60 3.68 11.15
CA GLU A 138 -0.53 4.92 10.39
C GLU A 138 0.81 5.12 9.70
N PHE A 139 1.91 4.64 10.29
CA PHE A 139 3.18 4.65 9.59
C PHE A 139 3.23 3.57 8.51
N THR A 140 2.81 2.34 8.83
CA THR A 140 2.92 1.19 7.93
C THR A 140 2.06 1.36 6.68
N GLU A 141 0.78 1.67 6.85
CA GLU A 141 -0.16 1.89 5.76
C GLU A 141 0.07 3.24 5.06
N GLY A 142 0.44 4.25 5.86
CA GLY A 142 0.80 5.56 5.33
C GLY A 142 2.03 5.52 4.44
N TRP A 143 3.03 4.69 4.77
CA TRP A 143 4.25 4.52 4.02
C TRP A 143 3.98 3.90 2.65
N ALA A 144 3.28 2.77 2.60
CA ALA A 144 2.92 2.12 1.34
C ALA A 144 2.14 3.08 0.43
N PHE A 145 1.20 3.83 1.00
CA PHE A 145 0.41 4.80 0.25
C PHE A 145 1.17 6.07 -0.15
N TYR A 146 2.17 6.48 0.63
CA TYR A 146 3.16 7.50 0.23
C TYR A 146 3.97 7.02 -0.98
N CYS A 147 4.47 5.79 -0.94
CA CYS A 147 5.27 5.19 -2.00
C CYS A 147 4.53 5.11 -3.33
N GLU A 148 3.24 4.76 -3.34
CA GLU A 148 2.42 4.78 -4.57
C GLU A 148 2.51 6.13 -5.29
N ARG A 149 2.30 7.23 -4.55
CA ARG A 149 2.35 8.59 -5.10
C ARG A 149 3.76 8.94 -5.58
N THR A 150 4.76 8.71 -4.73
CA THR A 150 6.16 9.05 -5.01
C THR A 150 6.71 8.30 -6.21
N MET A 151 6.43 7.01 -6.35
CA MET A 151 6.88 6.22 -7.50
C MET A 151 6.32 6.77 -8.82
N LYS A 152 5.03 7.14 -8.84
CA LYS A 152 4.42 7.76 -10.03
C LYS A 152 5.00 9.14 -10.32
N GLU A 153 5.21 9.98 -9.30
CA GLU A 153 5.84 11.31 -9.46
C GLU A 153 7.26 11.23 -10.02
N LEU A 154 7.98 10.14 -9.76
CA LEU A 154 9.31 9.86 -10.28
C LEU A 154 9.29 9.17 -11.66
N GLY A 155 8.12 8.83 -12.20
CA GLY A 155 7.95 8.30 -13.55
C GLY A 155 7.75 6.78 -13.65
N PHE A 156 7.64 6.04 -12.55
CA PHE A 156 7.38 4.60 -12.58
C PHE A 156 5.95 4.29 -13.04
N ASP A 157 5.79 3.72 -14.24
CA ASP A 157 4.50 3.41 -14.85
C ASP A 157 3.55 4.62 -14.84
N ASP A 158 4.07 5.81 -15.17
CA ASP A 158 3.30 7.06 -15.20
C ASP A 158 2.51 7.21 -16.51
N THR A 159 1.44 6.42 -16.65
CA THR A 159 0.49 6.55 -17.77
C THR A 159 -0.90 6.93 -17.27
N PRO A 160 -1.79 7.48 -18.13
CA PRO A 160 -3.15 7.84 -17.72
C PRO A 160 -3.94 6.70 -17.07
N LYS A 161 -3.76 5.45 -17.54
CA LYS A 161 -4.41 4.27 -16.95
C LYS A 161 -3.94 3.99 -15.51
N HIS A 162 -2.63 4.09 -15.27
CA HIS A 162 -2.05 3.91 -13.94
C HIS A 162 -2.41 5.03 -12.98
N ARG A 163 -2.39 6.29 -13.45
CA ARG A 163 -2.84 7.45 -12.67
C ARG A 163 -4.32 7.34 -12.32
N TYR A 164 -5.14 6.86 -13.25
CA TYR A 164 -6.56 6.59 -12.99
C TYR A 164 -6.74 5.63 -11.81
N ILE A 165 -6.07 4.46 -11.82
CA ILE A 165 -6.13 3.51 -10.70
C ILE A 165 -5.65 4.15 -9.40
N GLN A 166 -4.50 4.82 -9.41
CA GLN A 166 -3.99 5.52 -8.22
C GLN A 166 -5.01 6.52 -7.65
N HIS A 167 -5.73 7.25 -8.50
CA HIS A 167 -6.74 8.21 -8.04
C HIS A 167 -7.99 7.51 -7.48
N ILE A 168 -8.48 6.44 -8.12
CA ILE A 168 -9.60 5.65 -7.59
C ILE A 168 -9.23 5.03 -6.24
N ASP A 169 -8.03 4.46 -6.14
CA ASP A 169 -7.49 3.93 -4.89
C ASP A 169 -7.44 5.01 -3.81
N ALA A 170 -6.99 6.22 -4.15
CA ALA A 170 -6.93 7.34 -3.22
C ALA A 170 -8.31 7.84 -2.77
N ILE A 171 -9.29 7.89 -3.67
CA ILE A 171 -10.68 8.23 -3.33
C ILE A 171 -11.21 7.22 -2.31
N TRP A 172 -11.02 5.92 -2.55
CA TRP A 172 -11.44 4.89 -1.61
C TRP A 172 -10.79 5.05 -0.22
N ARG A 173 -9.48 5.31 -0.14
CA ARG A 173 -8.80 5.55 1.15
C ARG A 173 -9.22 6.87 1.81
N ALA A 174 -9.70 7.86 1.05
CA ALA A 174 -10.32 9.06 1.61
C ALA A 174 -11.71 8.77 2.18
N THR A 175 -12.54 8.03 1.45
CA THR A 175 -13.86 7.57 1.90
C THR A 175 -13.75 6.74 3.19
N ARG A 176 -12.71 5.91 3.31
CA ARG A 176 -12.40 5.14 4.53
C ARG A 176 -12.28 6.01 5.78
N ILE A 177 -11.62 7.18 5.72
CA ILE A 177 -11.53 8.10 6.87
C ILE A 177 -12.92 8.57 7.28
N VAL A 178 -13.72 9.02 6.31
CA VAL A 178 -15.06 9.56 6.57
C VAL A 178 -15.96 8.49 7.22
N LEU A 179 -15.93 7.27 6.66
CA LEU A 179 -16.74 6.17 7.15
C LEU A 179 -16.30 5.68 8.54
N ASP A 180 -15.00 5.52 8.78
CA ASP A 180 -14.48 5.10 10.09
C ASP A 180 -14.93 6.06 11.20
N VAL A 181 -14.77 7.37 10.98
CA VAL A 181 -15.16 8.41 11.94
C VAL A 181 -16.68 8.42 12.14
N LYS A 182 -17.47 8.42 11.07
CA LYS A 182 -18.94 8.49 11.18
C LYS A 182 -19.53 7.24 11.82
N LEU A 183 -19.08 6.05 11.43
CA LEU A 183 -19.56 4.77 11.99
C LEU A 183 -19.29 4.72 13.50
N HIS A 184 -18.06 5.05 13.93
CA HIS A 184 -17.68 4.95 15.34
C HIS A 184 -18.18 6.11 16.21
N ARG A 185 -18.68 7.19 15.60
CA ARG A 185 -19.41 8.26 16.30
C ARG A 185 -20.92 8.05 16.29
N GLY A 186 -21.43 7.03 15.61
CA GLY A 186 -22.87 6.79 15.45
C GLY A 186 -23.57 7.86 14.59
N GLU A 187 -22.84 8.47 13.66
CA GLU A 187 -23.34 9.53 12.77
C GLU A 187 -23.82 9.00 11.41
N ILE A 188 -23.63 7.70 11.15
CA ILE A 188 -24.12 7.00 9.97
C ILE A 188 -24.48 5.57 10.36
N ASP A 189 -25.60 5.07 9.86
CA ASP A 189 -26.00 3.68 10.05
C ASP A 189 -25.21 2.75 9.11
N PHE A 190 -25.20 1.46 9.45
CA PHE A 190 -24.42 0.45 8.73
C PHE A 190 -24.78 0.36 7.23
N GLU A 191 -26.07 0.36 6.91
CA GLU A 191 -26.54 0.27 5.52
C GLU A 191 -26.22 1.54 4.73
N ASP A 192 -26.42 2.71 5.33
CA ASP A 192 -26.09 4.00 4.73
C ASP A 192 -24.58 4.14 4.48
N ALA A 193 -23.74 3.54 5.32
CA ALA A 193 -22.30 3.49 5.10
C ALA A 193 -21.92 2.65 3.87
N ILE A 194 -22.66 1.57 3.58
CA ILE A 194 -22.47 0.77 2.37
C ILE A 194 -22.85 1.58 1.15
N GLU A 195 -24.03 2.21 1.15
CA GLU A 195 -24.47 3.07 0.05
C GLU A 195 -23.51 4.24 -0.17
N TYR A 196 -23.02 4.84 0.90
CA TYR A 196 -22.02 5.90 0.83
C TYR A 196 -20.74 5.41 0.17
N LEU A 197 -20.23 4.24 0.54
CA LEU A 197 -19.02 3.67 -0.07
C LEU A 197 -19.23 3.40 -1.57
N ILE A 198 -20.36 2.79 -1.94
CA ILE A 198 -20.73 2.54 -3.35
C ILE A 198 -20.77 3.84 -4.13
N ALA A 199 -21.46 4.85 -3.61
CA ALA A 199 -21.62 6.15 -4.27
C ALA A 199 -20.29 6.88 -4.48
N GLN A 200 -19.31 6.73 -3.58
CA GLN A 200 -18.01 7.39 -3.70
C GLN A 200 -17.00 6.63 -4.56
N THR A 201 -17.11 5.29 -4.66
CA THR A 201 -16.05 4.46 -5.25
C THR A 201 -16.49 3.65 -6.47
N GLY A 202 -17.80 3.52 -6.71
CA GLY A 202 -18.35 2.65 -7.74
C GLY A 202 -18.19 1.15 -7.41
N PHE A 203 -17.91 0.80 -6.15
CA PHE A 203 -17.80 -0.59 -5.72
C PHE A 203 -19.12 -1.34 -5.92
N GLU A 204 -19.02 -2.62 -6.28
CA GLU A 204 -20.18 -3.50 -6.20
C GLU A 204 -20.60 -3.70 -4.75
N ARG A 205 -21.91 -3.82 -4.51
CA ARG A 205 -22.47 -3.97 -3.15
C ARG A 205 -21.77 -5.04 -2.31
N PRO A 206 -21.46 -6.25 -2.81
CA PRO A 206 -20.80 -7.28 -2.00
C PRO A 206 -19.41 -6.84 -1.50
N ALA A 207 -18.63 -6.15 -2.33
CA ALA A 207 -17.32 -5.61 -1.96
C ALA A 207 -17.45 -4.48 -0.93
N ALA A 208 -18.40 -3.56 -1.14
CA ALA A 208 -18.67 -2.47 -0.20
C ALA A 208 -19.15 -2.99 1.16
N LEU A 209 -20.05 -3.98 1.18
CA LEU A 209 -20.51 -4.66 2.40
C LEU A 209 -19.35 -5.29 3.17
N ALA A 210 -18.46 -6.02 2.48
CA ALA A 210 -17.30 -6.66 3.11
C ALA A 210 -16.37 -5.62 3.75
N GLU A 211 -16.12 -4.51 3.05
CA GLU A 211 -15.32 -3.41 3.58
C GLU A 211 -15.98 -2.76 4.79
N VAL A 212 -17.26 -2.38 4.74
CA VAL A 212 -17.95 -1.75 5.88
C VAL A 212 -17.99 -2.67 7.10
N LYS A 213 -18.18 -3.99 6.92
CA LYS A 213 -18.02 -4.97 8.01
C LYS A 213 -16.64 -4.94 8.63
N ARG A 214 -15.59 -4.82 7.81
CA ARG A 214 -14.22 -4.71 8.31
C ARG A 214 -14.05 -3.43 9.11
N TYR A 215 -14.60 -2.32 8.64
CA TYR A 215 -14.51 -1.01 9.30
C TYR A 215 -15.11 -1.08 10.71
N THR A 216 -16.27 -1.72 10.87
CA THR A 216 -16.90 -1.86 12.19
C THR A 216 -16.11 -2.77 13.16
N SER A 217 -15.29 -3.68 12.63
CA SER A 217 -14.47 -4.61 13.43
C SER A 217 -13.10 -4.07 13.86
N THR A 218 -12.58 -3.04 13.17
CA THR A 218 -11.22 -2.52 13.39
C THR A 218 -11.20 -1.00 13.48
N PRO A 219 -11.85 -0.38 14.48
CA PRO A 219 -11.92 1.07 14.61
C PRO A 219 -10.53 1.72 14.52
N SER A 220 -10.44 2.86 13.82
CA SER A 220 -9.23 3.66 13.58
C SER A 220 -8.16 3.04 12.67
N TYR A 221 -8.32 1.78 12.24
CA TYR A 221 -7.37 1.19 11.30
C TYR A 221 -7.54 1.81 9.90
N GLN A 222 -8.77 2.05 9.47
CA GLN A 222 -9.10 2.50 8.11
C GLN A 222 -8.63 3.92 7.84
N LEU A 223 -8.59 4.78 8.86
CA LEU A 223 -8.07 6.13 8.71
C LEU A 223 -6.54 6.17 8.55
N SER A 224 -5.84 5.11 8.99
CA SER A 224 -4.37 5.05 9.05
C SER A 224 -3.69 5.25 7.71
N TYR A 225 -4.33 4.83 6.60
CA TYR A 225 -3.81 4.92 5.24
C TYR A 225 -3.55 6.38 4.80
N LEU A 226 -4.63 7.13 4.53
CA LEU A 226 -4.51 8.49 3.99
C LEU A 226 -4.01 9.47 5.05
N PHE A 227 -4.38 9.29 6.32
CA PHE A 227 -3.85 10.11 7.41
C PHE A 227 -2.34 9.88 7.57
N GLY A 228 -1.91 8.62 7.56
CA GLY A 228 -0.50 8.24 7.63
C GLY A 228 0.34 8.83 6.51
N ARG A 229 -0.14 8.68 5.27
CA ARG A 229 0.49 9.32 4.10
C ARG A 229 0.64 10.83 4.30
N HIS A 230 -0.43 11.48 4.74
CA HIS A 230 -0.40 12.93 5.02
C HIS A 230 0.65 13.30 6.07
N LEU A 231 0.79 12.51 7.14
CA LEU A 231 1.81 12.75 8.16
C LEU A 231 3.23 12.59 7.60
N ILE A 232 3.47 11.57 6.77
CA ILE A 232 4.77 11.33 6.11
C ILE A 232 5.09 12.43 5.11
N ASP A 233 4.11 12.87 4.32
CA ASP A 233 4.26 13.99 3.38
C ASP A 233 4.68 15.28 4.10
N ARG A 234 4.02 15.59 5.23
CA ARG A 234 4.38 16.74 6.06
C ARG A 234 5.77 16.59 6.65
N LEU A 235 6.11 15.41 7.16
CA LEU A 235 7.43 15.14 7.70
C LEU A 235 8.51 15.31 6.63
N LYS A 236 8.32 14.76 5.42
CA LYS A 236 9.22 14.96 4.29
C LYS A 236 9.43 16.44 4.01
N ALA A 237 8.35 17.22 3.90
CA ALA A 237 8.44 18.65 3.64
C ALA A 237 9.17 19.42 4.76
N ASP A 238 9.01 19.00 6.02
CA ASP A 238 9.73 19.55 7.17
C ASP A 238 11.24 19.24 7.09
N VAL A 239 11.61 17.98 6.82
CA VAL A 239 13.01 17.53 6.68
C VAL A 239 13.68 18.20 5.50
N GLU A 240 13.02 18.25 4.34
CA GLU A 240 13.52 18.86 3.11
C GLU A 240 13.80 20.36 3.31
N ARG A 241 12.91 21.06 4.00
CA ARG A 241 13.11 22.47 4.36
C ARG A 241 14.27 22.67 5.35
N ALA A 242 14.40 21.79 6.34
CA ALA A 242 15.46 21.89 7.34
C ALA A 242 16.86 21.58 6.75
N GLN A 243 16.94 20.61 5.84
CA GLN A 243 18.21 20.18 5.22
C GLN A 243 18.57 20.99 3.97
N GLY A 244 17.59 21.62 3.31
CA GLY A 244 17.80 22.43 2.12
C GLY A 244 18.55 21.65 1.02
N PRO A 245 19.63 22.20 0.44
CA PRO A 245 20.41 21.52 -0.59
C PRO A 245 21.04 20.19 -0.17
N ALA A 246 21.14 19.91 1.14
CA ALA A 246 21.68 18.64 1.64
C ALA A 246 20.62 17.54 1.74
N PHE A 247 19.35 17.84 1.43
CA PHE A 247 18.29 16.84 1.45
C PHE A 247 18.57 15.71 0.45
N SER A 248 18.40 14.48 0.92
CA SER A 248 18.47 13.26 0.11
C SER A 248 17.22 12.42 0.33
N MET A 249 16.55 12.06 -0.77
CA MET A 249 15.39 11.17 -0.74
C MET A 249 15.75 9.82 -0.11
N LYS A 250 16.90 9.27 -0.49
CA LYS A 250 17.42 8.01 0.07
C LYS A 250 17.59 8.09 1.57
N SER A 251 18.29 9.11 2.05
CA SER A 251 18.55 9.30 3.47
C SER A 251 17.25 9.47 4.26
N PHE A 252 16.27 10.18 3.69
CA PHE A 252 14.94 10.32 4.28
C PHE A 252 14.22 8.98 4.41
N HIS A 253 14.14 8.21 3.31
CA HIS A 253 13.51 6.90 3.30
C HIS A 253 14.21 5.91 4.23
N ASP A 254 15.53 5.80 4.15
CA ASP A 254 16.32 4.89 4.99
C ASP A 254 16.15 5.20 6.48
N THR A 255 16.17 6.49 6.86
CA THR A 255 15.95 6.91 8.25
C THR A 255 14.59 6.44 8.77
N LEU A 256 13.54 6.50 7.96
CA LEU A 256 12.21 6.04 8.33
C LEU A 256 12.14 4.51 8.43
N ILE A 257 12.47 3.79 7.36
CA ILE A 257 12.22 2.33 7.29
C ILE A 257 13.14 1.52 8.20
N TYR A 258 14.41 1.92 8.35
CA TYR A 258 15.33 1.29 9.31
C TYR A 258 15.10 1.77 10.74
N GLY A 259 14.37 2.88 10.93
CA GLY A 259 13.90 3.37 12.22
C GLY A 259 12.95 2.40 12.93
N GLY A 260 12.30 1.49 12.18
CA GLY A 260 11.27 0.56 12.64
C GLY A 260 9.85 1.08 12.39
N SER A 261 8.82 0.25 12.62
CA SER A 261 7.41 0.62 12.43
C SER A 261 6.86 1.49 13.56
N MET A 262 7.48 2.65 13.79
CA MET A 262 7.16 3.56 14.89
C MET A 262 6.23 4.71 14.46
N PRO A 263 5.46 5.32 15.38
CA PRO A 263 4.55 6.39 15.01
C PRO A 263 5.26 7.58 14.38
N VAL A 264 4.67 8.19 13.35
CA VAL A 264 5.30 9.27 12.57
C VAL A 264 5.70 10.46 13.46
N SER A 265 4.93 10.72 14.52
CA SER A 265 5.22 11.77 15.51
C SER A 265 6.55 11.55 16.27
N TYR A 266 6.92 10.30 16.53
CA TYR A 266 8.21 9.95 17.11
C TYR A 266 9.30 9.84 16.04
N ALA A 267 8.96 9.38 14.83
CA ALA A 267 9.91 9.23 13.73
C ALA A 267 10.55 10.59 13.35
N LYS A 268 9.82 11.71 13.56
CA LYS A 268 10.37 13.07 13.42
C LYS A 268 11.68 13.28 14.19
N ARG A 269 11.82 12.68 15.38
CA ARG A 269 13.00 12.80 16.26
C ARG A 269 14.24 12.06 15.73
N LEU A 270 14.09 11.28 14.66
CA LEU A 270 15.23 10.67 13.97
C LEU A 270 15.97 11.67 13.08
N PHE A 271 15.34 12.82 12.77
CA PHE A 271 15.89 13.83 11.89
C PHE A 271 16.43 15.01 12.70
N ALA A 272 17.71 15.34 12.48
CA ALA A 272 18.34 16.49 13.11
C ALA A 272 17.62 17.80 12.73
N GLY A 273 17.46 18.70 13.71
CA GLY A 273 16.85 20.02 13.49
C GLY A 273 15.32 20.06 13.51
N LEU A 274 14.66 18.94 13.82
CA LEU A 274 13.19 18.88 14.04
C LEU A 274 12.80 18.70 15.52
N ASP A 275 13.77 18.67 16.43
CA ASP A 275 13.58 18.58 17.89
C ASP A 275 13.35 19.96 18.54
N SER A 276 12.35 20.71 18.06
CA SER A 276 11.93 21.99 18.66
C SER A 276 10.42 22.04 18.85
#